data_AF-A0A954NDV4-F1
#
_entry.id   AF-A0A954NDV4-F1
#
_cell.length_a   1.000
_cell.length_b   1.000
_cell.length_c   1.000
_cell.angle_alpha   90.00
_cell.angle_beta   90.00
_cell.angle_gamma   90.00
#
_symmetry.space_group_name_H-M   'P 1'
#
loop_
_entity.id
_entity.type
_entity.pdbx_description
1 polymer ?
#
loop_
_entity_poly.entity_id
_entity_poly.type
_entity_poly.pdbx_seq_one_letter_code
_entity_poly.pdbx_strand_id
1 'polypeptide(L)'
;MALALTAPFLGTNSRWVRADDPLRVMQTTAIESNHSPVAHWGSLQENYTLWGSHSNRLIPIYTFGTRGHGDGVDLDSYLGAHSVYRDAAAITNLYGQLPRNTLNPDANYCDQTDIFRLQQAAAAAGKKHIFLVVFDGMDWQTTQAAAIARLGRVPYESGRGTGHAFQDYDAHGTTQFGFMVTSPHNEGTNVDVNRQTVANPGGSMLGGYDFMVAGPAPWSVPTDTYYLTSNSETGSIAHAYTDSSSSATSMTAGIKTYNGGLNIEPNGQPVETIAQQLQRQGWRIGVVTSVPISHATPAAAYAVNVSRDDYQDLTRDLLGLPSIARPQGSPGVDVLIGAGWGVNATIEDDGEAQGENFVPGNRYLTAADLTAIDSAQGGSWVVAQRTAGRAGDESLLNAARQAARDDQRLFGFFGTSASHLPFRTADGDFEPSPGRKKTAESYTHADINENPSLAEMTESALIVLGRDDRPFWMMVEAGDVDWANHDDNLDNSIGAVISGDDAVRVIFDWVEANSDWNESLVIVTADHGHMLFLDDPQALANLSAGSNEAAEVVQEP
;
A
#
# COMPACT_ATOMS: atom_id res chain seq x y z
N MET A 1 -56.53 36.55 -26.60
CA MET A 1 -56.82 35.22 -26.04
C MET A 1 -56.20 34.19 -26.97
N ALA A 2 -54.97 33.76 -26.66
CA ALA A 2 -54.34 32.54 -27.19
C ALA A 2 -53.15 32.23 -26.29
N LEU A 3 -53.22 31.10 -25.59
CA LEU A 3 -52.29 30.60 -24.59
C LEU A 3 -50.92 30.27 -25.22
N ALA A 4 -49.85 30.70 -24.57
CA ALA A 4 -48.51 30.13 -24.75
C ALA A 4 -48.37 28.91 -23.82
N LEU A 5 -48.11 27.73 -24.41
CA LEU A 5 -47.75 26.52 -23.70
C LEU A 5 -46.24 26.54 -23.43
N THR A 6 -45.87 26.63 -22.16
CA THR A 6 -44.52 26.39 -21.65
C THR A 6 -44.31 24.89 -21.47
N ALA A 7 -43.29 24.33 -22.14
CA ALA A 7 -42.79 22.99 -21.86
C ALA A 7 -41.63 23.07 -20.84
N PRO A 8 -41.51 22.13 -19.88
CA PRO A 8 -40.52 22.20 -18.82
C PRO A 8 -39.15 21.70 -19.34
N PHE A 9 -38.10 22.43 -19.00
CA PHE A 9 -36.73 21.94 -19.07
C PHE A 9 -36.55 20.87 -17.99
N LEU A 10 -36.45 19.60 -18.40
CA LEU A 10 -35.83 18.56 -17.59
C LEU A 10 -34.34 18.57 -17.93
N GLY A 11 -33.53 19.13 -17.03
CA GLY A 11 -32.08 19.05 -17.12
C GLY A 11 -31.61 17.65 -16.73
N THR A 12 -31.17 16.87 -17.70
CA THR A 12 -30.31 15.72 -17.47
C THR A 12 -28.87 16.21 -17.60
N ASN A 13 -28.16 16.30 -16.48
CA ASN A 13 -26.70 16.49 -16.45
C ASN A 13 -26.03 15.19 -16.92
N SER A 14 -26.06 14.92 -18.22
CA SER A 14 -25.10 14.01 -18.84
C SER A 14 -23.80 14.78 -19.02
N ARG A 15 -22.90 14.72 -18.03
CA ARG A 15 -21.51 15.14 -18.22
C ARG A 15 -20.93 14.21 -19.28
N TRP A 16 -20.55 14.78 -20.41
CA TRP A 16 -19.95 14.07 -21.53
C TRP A 16 -18.62 13.47 -21.06
N VAL A 17 -18.54 12.13 -21.03
CA VAL A 17 -17.26 11.42 -20.98
C VAL A 17 -16.52 11.77 -22.27
N ARG A 18 -15.26 12.16 -22.14
CA ARG A 18 -14.36 12.37 -23.27
C ARG A 18 -14.26 11.07 -24.08
N ALA A 19 -14.57 11.11 -25.37
CA ALA A 19 -14.55 9.92 -26.22
C ALA A 19 -13.12 9.40 -26.51
N ASP A 20 -12.12 10.18 -26.10
CA ASP A 20 -10.67 9.97 -26.15
C ASP A 20 -10.12 9.10 -25.00
N ASP A 21 -10.94 8.68 -24.03
CA ASP A 21 -10.54 7.77 -22.95
C ASP A 21 -11.41 6.49 -22.90
N PRO A 22 -11.02 5.45 -23.67
CA PRO A 22 -11.78 4.19 -23.75
C PRO A 22 -11.84 3.44 -22.42
N LEU A 23 -10.83 3.54 -21.56
CA LEU A 23 -10.79 2.80 -20.30
C LEU A 23 -11.79 3.38 -19.31
N ARG A 24 -11.85 4.70 -19.19
CA ARG A 24 -12.86 5.38 -18.37
C ARG A 24 -14.27 5.16 -18.87
N VAL A 25 -14.49 5.15 -20.19
CA VAL A 25 -15.79 4.80 -20.78
C VAL A 25 -16.18 3.36 -20.39
N MET A 26 -15.24 2.42 -20.49
CA MET A 26 -15.46 1.03 -20.10
C MET A 26 -15.79 0.92 -18.60
N GLN A 27 -14.97 1.51 -17.72
CA GLN A 27 -15.18 1.51 -16.27
C GLN A 27 -16.52 2.14 -15.89
N THR A 28 -16.87 3.30 -16.47
CA THR A 28 -18.16 3.96 -16.22
C THR A 28 -19.33 3.07 -16.63
N THR A 29 -19.26 2.46 -17.82
CA THR A 29 -20.28 1.54 -18.33
C THR A 29 -20.39 0.29 -17.45
N ALA A 30 -19.27 -0.23 -16.96
CA ALA A 30 -19.23 -1.39 -16.09
C ALA A 30 -19.91 -1.13 -14.75
N ILE A 31 -19.71 0.04 -14.14
CA ILE A 31 -20.41 0.44 -12.91
C ILE A 31 -21.90 0.67 -13.13
N GLU A 32 -22.30 1.25 -14.28
CA GLU A 32 -23.70 1.49 -14.60
C GLU A 32 -24.48 0.19 -14.86
N SER A 33 -23.88 -0.74 -15.60
CA SER A 33 -24.49 -2.01 -16.00
C SER A 33 -24.22 -3.16 -15.03
N ASN A 34 -23.25 -2.99 -14.12
CA ASN A 34 -22.68 -4.01 -13.25
C ASN A 34 -22.09 -5.22 -13.98
N HIS A 35 -21.57 -5.00 -15.19
CA HIS A 35 -20.96 -6.01 -16.05
C HIS A 35 -19.83 -5.38 -16.85
N SER A 36 -18.67 -6.05 -16.91
CA SER A 36 -17.53 -5.61 -17.70
C SER A 36 -17.08 -6.71 -18.67
N PRO A 37 -16.71 -6.36 -19.91
CA PRO A 37 -16.12 -7.32 -20.84
C PRO A 37 -14.65 -7.62 -20.55
N VAL A 38 -14.02 -6.94 -19.59
CA VAL A 38 -12.57 -6.98 -19.36
C VAL A 38 -12.19 -7.74 -18.09
N ALA A 39 -12.89 -7.48 -16.99
CA ALA A 39 -12.50 -7.91 -15.67
C ALA A 39 -13.68 -7.87 -14.69
N HIS A 40 -13.55 -8.48 -13.53
CA HIS A 40 -14.48 -8.32 -12.42
C HIS A 40 -13.79 -8.49 -11.07
N TRP A 41 -14.45 -8.01 -10.01
CA TRP A 41 -14.08 -8.31 -8.64
C TRP A 41 -15.07 -9.29 -8.00
N GLY A 42 -14.52 -10.34 -7.39
CA GLY A 42 -15.27 -11.33 -6.61
C GLY A 42 -15.50 -12.66 -7.32
N SER A 43 -16.36 -13.49 -6.73
CA SER A 43 -16.53 -14.91 -7.13
C SER A 43 -17.34 -15.15 -8.41
N LEU A 44 -18.03 -14.15 -8.96
CA LEU A 44 -18.95 -14.32 -10.10
C LEU A 44 -18.61 -13.33 -11.23
N GLN A 45 -18.18 -13.87 -12.37
CA GLN A 45 -17.80 -13.11 -13.56
C GLN A 45 -18.90 -12.16 -14.08
N GLU A 46 -20.16 -12.58 -14.00
CA GLU A 46 -21.32 -11.80 -14.46
C GLU A 46 -21.64 -10.60 -13.56
N ASN A 47 -20.87 -10.38 -12.48
CA ASN A 47 -21.06 -9.29 -11.55
C ASN A 47 -19.75 -8.53 -11.33
N TYR A 48 -19.66 -7.35 -11.94
CA TYR A 48 -18.44 -6.54 -11.90
C TYR A 48 -17.98 -6.18 -10.48
N THR A 49 -18.93 -5.93 -9.58
CA THR A 49 -18.68 -5.33 -8.25
C THR A 49 -19.05 -6.26 -7.09
N LEU A 50 -18.95 -7.58 -7.27
CA LEU A 50 -19.43 -8.52 -6.26
C LEU A 50 -18.65 -8.43 -4.95
N TRP A 51 -17.36 -8.10 -5.00
CA TRP A 51 -16.48 -8.06 -3.84
C TRP A 51 -15.62 -6.80 -3.84
N GLY A 52 -15.65 -6.02 -2.77
CA GLY A 52 -14.87 -4.77 -2.67
C GLY A 52 -14.04 -4.75 -1.39
N SER A 53 -13.38 -5.87 -1.06
CA SER A 53 -12.54 -6.02 0.12
C SER A 53 -11.35 -6.94 -0.19
N HIS A 54 -10.48 -7.18 0.77
CA HIS A 54 -9.23 -7.89 0.50
C HIS A 54 -9.49 -9.37 0.22
N SER A 55 -8.43 -10.08 -0.15
CA SER A 55 -8.49 -11.48 -0.52
C SER A 55 -7.29 -12.26 0.00
N ASN A 56 -7.52 -13.53 0.34
CA ASN A 56 -6.47 -14.44 0.81
C ASN A 56 -5.73 -15.08 -0.39
N ARG A 57 -5.27 -14.26 -1.35
CA ARG A 57 -4.51 -14.69 -2.54
C ARG A 57 -3.00 -14.59 -2.27
N LEU A 58 -2.18 -15.43 -2.91
CA LEU A 58 -0.73 -15.31 -2.83
C LEU A 58 -0.27 -14.01 -3.48
N ILE A 59 0.70 -13.34 -2.86
CA ILE A 59 1.18 -12.03 -3.29
C ILE A 59 2.59 -12.11 -3.87
N PRO A 60 2.84 -11.52 -5.06
CA PRO A 60 4.18 -11.47 -5.65
C PRO A 60 5.19 -10.66 -4.82
N ILE A 61 6.45 -11.10 -4.85
CA ILE A 61 7.59 -10.40 -4.26
C ILE A 61 8.66 -10.23 -5.33
N TYR A 62 9.16 -9.01 -5.51
CA TYR A 62 10.31 -8.69 -6.33
C TYR A 62 11.41 -8.17 -5.42
N THR A 63 12.60 -8.75 -5.49
CA THR A 63 13.75 -8.29 -4.70
C THR A 63 14.94 -7.95 -5.57
N PHE A 64 15.79 -7.05 -5.09
CA PHE A 64 16.97 -6.54 -5.79
C PHE A 64 18.11 -6.38 -4.79
N GLY A 65 19.34 -6.67 -5.23
CA GLY A 65 20.49 -6.79 -4.32
C GLY A 65 20.45 -8.04 -3.45
N THR A 66 19.74 -9.10 -3.87
CA THR A 66 19.52 -10.31 -3.06
C THR A 66 20.24 -11.54 -3.60
N ARG A 67 20.15 -11.80 -4.91
CA ARG A 67 20.72 -13.02 -5.51
C ARG A 67 22.23 -13.09 -5.31
N GLY A 68 22.70 -14.15 -4.68
CA GLY A 68 24.14 -14.36 -4.46
C GLY A 68 24.76 -13.51 -3.34
N HIS A 69 23.96 -12.80 -2.55
CA HIS A 69 24.43 -12.00 -1.40
C HIS A 69 24.47 -12.77 -0.07
N GLY A 70 24.23 -14.08 -0.10
CA GLY A 70 24.39 -14.98 1.04
C GLY A 70 23.08 -15.45 1.68
N ASP A 71 23.20 -16.47 2.53
CA ASP A 71 22.07 -17.10 3.22
C ASP A 71 21.24 -16.07 3.99
N GLY A 72 19.91 -16.13 3.83
CA GLY A 72 18.95 -15.22 4.44
C GLY A 72 18.76 -13.88 3.73
N VAL A 73 19.75 -13.41 2.96
CA VAL A 73 19.60 -12.21 2.10
C VAL A 73 18.99 -12.60 0.76
N ASP A 74 19.40 -13.75 0.24
CA ASP A 74 18.86 -14.36 -0.97
C ASP A 74 17.41 -14.83 -0.72
N LEU A 75 16.46 -14.42 -1.56
CA LEU A 75 15.04 -14.73 -1.41
C LEU A 75 14.79 -16.26 -1.43
N ASP A 76 15.62 -17.03 -2.14
CA ASP A 76 15.49 -18.49 -2.21
C ASP A 76 15.73 -19.16 -0.85
N SER A 77 16.28 -18.43 0.14
CA SER A 77 16.39 -18.86 1.54
C SER A 77 15.03 -19.07 2.23
N TYR A 78 13.94 -18.61 1.62
CA TYR A 78 12.58 -18.69 2.18
C TYR A 78 11.59 -19.40 1.25
N LEU A 79 12.01 -19.74 0.03
CA LEU A 79 11.16 -20.35 -1.00
C LEU A 79 11.45 -21.84 -1.14
N GLY A 80 10.56 -22.53 -1.85
CA GLY A 80 10.74 -23.94 -2.20
C GLY A 80 11.01 -24.79 -0.94
N ALA A 81 12.09 -25.57 -0.96
CA ALA A 81 12.46 -26.46 0.14
C ALA A 81 12.69 -25.74 1.48
N HIS A 82 12.90 -24.43 1.47
CA HIS A 82 13.09 -23.59 2.66
C HIS A 82 11.80 -22.91 3.14
N SER A 83 10.69 -23.10 2.45
CA SER A 83 9.39 -22.56 2.83
C SER A 83 8.95 -23.04 4.20
N VAL A 84 8.54 -22.09 5.06
CA VAL A 84 7.94 -22.36 6.37
C VAL A 84 6.73 -23.29 6.26
N TYR A 85 6.01 -23.23 5.12
CA TYR A 85 4.76 -23.96 4.89
C TYR A 85 5.00 -25.45 4.62
N ARG A 86 6.25 -25.90 4.53
CA ARG A 86 6.63 -27.31 4.45
C ARG A 86 6.82 -27.97 5.82
N ASP A 87 6.84 -27.19 6.91
CA ASP A 87 7.08 -27.68 8.27
C ASP A 87 5.91 -27.32 9.21
N ALA A 88 5.26 -28.36 9.75
CA ALA A 88 4.11 -28.20 10.64
C ALA A 88 4.43 -27.46 11.95
N ALA A 89 5.63 -27.64 12.50
CA ALA A 89 6.07 -26.94 13.69
C ALA A 89 6.39 -25.47 13.38
N ALA A 90 6.99 -25.18 12.22
CA ALA A 90 7.22 -23.81 11.78
C ALA A 90 5.89 -23.05 11.59
N ILE A 91 4.89 -23.66 10.92
CA ILE A 91 3.54 -23.08 10.80
C ILE A 91 2.91 -22.87 12.19
N THR A 92 3.06 -23.84 13.10
CA THR A 92 2.54 -23.73 14.47
C THR A 92 3.18 -22.57 15.23
N ASN A 93 4.48 -22.32 15.02
CA ASN A 93 5.16 -21.17 15.62
C ASN A 93 4.66 -19.83 15.04
N LEU A 94 4.28 -19.80 13.76
CA LEU A 94 3.74 -18.60 13.12
C LEU A 94 2.34 -18.23 13.60
N TYR A 95 1.43 -19.22 13.66
CA TYR A 95 0.01 -19.00 13.94
C TYR A 95 -0.40 -19.37 15.38
N GLY A 96 0.52 -19.82 16.22
CA GLY A 96 0.24 -20.40 17.54
C GLY A 96 -0.43 -21.78 17.50
N GLN A 97 -0.75 -22.29 16.31
CA GLN A 97 -1.36 -23.59 16.03
C GLN A 97 -1.11 -23.96 14.57
N LEU A 98 -1.38 -25.21 14.17
CA LEU A 98 -1.36 -25.60 12.76
C LEU A 98 -2.76 -25.37 12.15
N PRO A 99 -2.99 -24.32 11.32
CA PRO A 99 -4.26 -24.16 10.66
C PRO A 99 -4.48 -25.32 9.68
N ARG A 100 -5.74 -25.75 9.53
CA ARG A 100 -6.05 -26.89 8.68
C ARG A 100 -5.66 -26.58 7.23
N ASN A 101 -5.27 -27.62 6.50
CA ASN A 101 -4.91 -27.54 5.07
C ASN A 101 -3.79 -26.53 4.71
N THR A 102 -3.06 -26.00 5.70
CA THR A 102 -1.99 -25.01 5.48
C THR A 102 -0.60 -25.65 5.28
N LEU A 103 -0.39 -26.86 5.80
CA LEU A 103 0.83 -27.63 5.54
C LEU A 103 0.86 -28.07 4.07
N ASN A 104 1.84 -27.56 3.33
CA ASN A 104 2.06 -27.88 1.93
C ASN A 104 3.50 -28.35 1.73
N PRO A 105 3.75 -29.67 1.59
CA PRO A 105 5.08 -30.22 1.36
C PRO A 105 5.79 -29.71 0.09
N ASP A 106 5.03 -29.19 -0.86
CA ASP A 106 5.50 -28.69 -2.15
C ASP A 106 5.43 -27.15 -2.25
N ALA A 107 5.26 -26.44 -1.12
CA ALA A 107 5.16 -24.98 -1.11
C ALA A 107 6.36 -24.32 -1.80
N ASN A 108 6.11 -23.46 -2.77
CA ASN A 108 7.13 -22.64 -3.45
C ASN A 108 7.00 -21.16 -3.10
N TYR A 109 6.35 -20.87 -1.98
CA TYR A 109 6.07 -19.55 -1.46
C TYR A 109 6.57 -19.43 -0.02
N CYS A 110 6.88 -18.22 0.41
CA CYS A 110 7.26 -17.94 1.79
C CYS A 110 6.06 -17.41 2.59
N ASP A 111 6.28 -17.06 3.85
CA ASP A 111 5.32 -16.27 4.62
C ASP A 111 5.69 -14.78 4.59
N GLN A 112 4.71 -13.91 4.77
CA GLN A 112 4.95 -12.47 4.83
C GLN A 112 5.91 -12.06 5.97
N THR A 113 6.02 -12.84 7.04
CA THR A 113 7.02 -12.62 8.11
C THR A 113 8.46 -12.85 7.66
N ASP A 114 8.68 -13.52 6.51
CA ASP A 114 10.02 -13.69 5.95
C ASP A 114 10.56 -12.39 5.33
N ILE A 115 9.69 -11.45 4.95
CA ILE A 115 10.11 -10.11 4.51
C ILE A 115 10.88 -9.38 5.64
N PHE A 116 10.42 -9.51 6.88
CA PHE A 116 11.15 -9.00 8.05
C PHE A 116 12.51 -9.68 8.22
N ARG A 117 12.56 -11.02 8.10
CA ARG A 117 13.80 -11.81 8.26
C ARG A 117 14.82 -11.47 7.18
N LEU A 118 14.37 -11.27 5.94
CA LEU A 118 15.22 -10.86 4.81
C LEU A 118 15.88 -9.50 5.09
N GLN A 119 15.11 -8.52 5.57
CA GLN A 119 15.65 -7.21 5.94
C GLN A 119 16.68 -7.30 7.08
N GLN A 120 16.42 -8.12 8.11
CA GLN A 120 17.39 -8.36 9.18
C GLN A 120 18.69 -8.99 8.67
N ALA A 121 18.58 -10.02 7.83
CA ALA A 121 19.72 -10.69 7.23
C ALA A 121 20.54 -9.73 6.36
N ALA A 122 19.87 -8.89 5.57
CA ALA A 122 20.49 -7.86 4.75
C ALA A 122 21.31 -6.87 5.59
N ALA A 123 20.74 -6.32 6.66
CA ALA A 123 21.46 -5.42 7.55
C ALA A 123 22.65 -6.13 8.24
N ALA A 124 22.47 -7.37 8.69
CA ALA A 124 23.54 -8.17 9.29
C ALA A 124 24.66 -8.51 8.30
N ALA A 125 24.34 -8.65 7.01
CA ALA A 125 25.30 -8.86 5.93
C ALA A 125 26.02 -7.57 5.50
N GLY A 126 25.73 -6.43 6.13
CA GLY A 126 26.42 -5.17 5.91
C GLY A 126 25.80 -4.29 4.82
N LYS A 127 24.57 -4.58 4.37
CA LYS A 127 23.82 -3.62 3.56
C LYS A 127 23.57 -2.36 4.37
N LYS A 128 23.60 -1.21 3.71
CA LYS A 128 23.44 0.13 4.30
C LYS A 128 22.10 0.77 3.95
N HIS A 129 21.48 0.36 2.85
CA HIS A 129 20.23 0.96 2.38
C HIS A 129 19.19 -0.14 2.19
N ILE A 130 18.10 -0.07 2.94
CA ILE A 130 17.00 -1.04 2.83
C ILE A 130 15.73 -0.29 2.46
N PHE A 131 15.13 -0.68 1.34
CA PHE A 131 13.87 -0.14 0.85
C PHE A 131 12.80 -1.22 0.88
N LEU A 132 11.66 -0.91 1.50
CA LEU A 132 10.45 -1.70 1.45
C LEU A 132 9.36 -0.90 0.72
N VAL A 133 9.04 -1.30 -0.50
CA VAL A 133 8.00 -0.68 -1.31
C VAL A 133 6.75 -1.56 -1.27
N VAL A 134 5.64 -1.01 -0.78
CA VAL A 134 4.37 -1.70 -0.60
C VAL A 134 3.32 -1.07 -1.51
N PHE A 135 2.75 -1.87 -2.39
CA PHE A 135 1.56 -1.49 -3.16
C PHE A 135 0.35 -2.09 -2.45
N ASP A 136 -0.35 -1.30 -1.63
CA ASP A 136 -1.47 -1.80 -0.82
C ASP A 136 -2.53 -2.42 -1.73
N GLY A 137 -2.96 -3.66 -1.45
CA GLY A 137 -3.98 -4.34 -2.25
C GLY A 137 -3.60 -4.76 -3.69
N MET A 138 -2.33 -4.64 -4.10
CA MET A 138 -1.89 -5.00 -5.46
C MET A 138 -1.63 -6.51 -5.62
N ASP A 139 -2.65 -7.27 -6.03
CA ASP A 139 -2.45 -8.66 -6.44
C ASP A 139 -1.81 -8.78 -7.85
N TRP A 140 -1.50 -10.01 -8.23
CA TRP A 140 -0.84 -10.31 -9.51
C TRP A 140 -1.69 -9.86 -10.72
N GLN A 141 -3.01 -9.97 -10.64
CA GLN A 141 -3.95 -9.56 -11.67
C GLN A 141 -4.00 -8.04 -11.77
N THR A 142 -3.96 -7.33 -10.64
CA THR A 142 -3.80 -5.86 -10.62
C THR A 142 -2.49 -5.44 -11.28
N THR A 143 -1.37 -6.12 -10.97
CA THR A 143 -0.09 -5.88 -11.65
C THR A 143 -0.19 -6.12 -13.16
N GLN A 144 -0.83 -7.22 -13.58
CA GLN A 144 -1.02 -7.58 -14.99
C GLN A 144 -1.90 -6.57 -15.73
N ALA A 145 -2.97 -6.09 -15.10
CA ALA A 145 -3.85 -5.08 -15.68
C ALA A 145 -3.08 -3.80 -16.00
N ALA A 146 -2.28 -3.33 -15.04
CA ALA A 146 -1.46 -2.14 -15.23
C ALA A 146 -0.36 -2.33 -16.29
N ALA A 147 0.25 -3.52 -16.36
CA ALA A 147 1.23 -3.83 -17.40
C ALA A 147 0.60 -3.87 -18.80
N ILE A 148 -0.59 -4.46 -18.94
CA ILE A 148 -1.35 -4.48 -20.20
C ILE A 148 -1.69 -3.06 -20.63
N ALA A 149 -2.22 -2.25 -19.71
CA ALA A 149 -2.61 -0.88 -20.01
C ALA A 149 -1.42 -0.03 -20.46
N ARG A 150 -0.27 -0.20 -19.83
CA ARG A 150 0.96 0.49 -20.23
C ARG A 150 1.50 0.04 -21.58
N LEU A 151 1.44 -1.26 -21.88
CA LEU A 151 2.09 -1.84 -23.07
C LEU A 151 1.16 -1.95 -24.30
N GLY A 152 -0.15 -1.83 -24.14
CA GLY A 152 -1.14 -2.02 -25.21
C GLY A 152 -1.17 -3.46 -25.77
N ARG A 153 -0.68 -4.44 -25.02
CA ARG A 153 -0.64 -5.88 -25.39
C ARG A 153 -0.66 -6.75 -24.13
N VAL A 154 -1.07 -8.00 -24.27
CA VAL A 154 -0.94 -9.00 -23.20
C VAL A 154 0.53 -9.44 -23.09
N PRO A 155 1.26 -9.09 -22.01
CA PRO A 155 2.70 -9.30 -21.99
C PRO A 155 3.10 -10.64 -21.36
N TYR A 156 2.24 -11.22 -20.53
CA TYR A 156 2.48 -12.47 -19.80
C TYR A 156 1.15 -13.03 -19.23
N GLU A 157 1.14 -14.31 -18.88
CA GLU A 157 0.00 -15.01 -18.27
C GLU A 157 0.34 -15.72 -16.95
N SER A 158 1.63 -15.74 -16.58
CA SER A 158 2.12 -16.30 -15.32
C SER A 158 3.51 -15.74 -14.98
N GLY A 159 3.97 -15.98 -13.76
CA GLY A 159 5.33 -15.64 -13.32
C GLY A 159 5.53 -14.17 -13.00
N ARG A 160 6.79 -13.73 -13.09
CA ARG A 160 7.26 -12.37 -12.77
C ARG A 160 6.58 -11.28 -13.60
N GLY A 161 6.24 -11.59 -14.84
CA GLY A 161 5.72 -10.62 -15.79
C GLY A 161 6.76 -9.62 -16.30
N THR A 162 6.28 -8.60 -17.01
CA THR A 162 7.05 -7.51 -17.65
C THR A 162 6.14 -6.31 -17.90
N GLY A 163 6.69 -5.10 -17.95
CA GLY A 163 5.97 -3.85 -18.24
C GLY A 163 6.18 -2.75 -17.21
N HIS A 164 6.59 -3.10 -15.99
CA HIS A 164 6.93 -2.15 -14.93
C HIS A 164 8.44 -2.16 -14.65
N ALA A 165 8.98 -1.09 -14.07
CA ALA A 165 10.39 -1.04 -13.69
C ALA A 165 10.75 -2.15 -12.70
N PHE A 166 9.90 -2.40 -11.69
CA PHE A 166 10.13 -3.49 -10.74
C PHE A 166 9.99 -4.90 -11.36
N GLN A 167 9.42 -5.03 -12.55
CA GLN A 167 9.41 -6.32 -13.27
C GLN A 167 10.65 -6.46 -14.15
N ASP A 168 11.03 -5.41 -14.87
CA ASP A 168 12.01 -5.50 -15.97
C ASP A 168 13.45 -5.21 -15.54
N TYR A 169 13.64 -4.46 -14.46
CA TYR A 169 14.97 -4.09 -14.00
C TYR A 169 15.74 -5.29 -13.44
N ASP A 170 16.98 -5.49 -13.90
CA ASP A 170 17.79 -6.68 -13.58
C ASP A 170 18.68 -6.49 -12.34
N ALA A 171 18.94 -5.24 -11.92
CA ALA A 171 19.83 -4.91 -10.81
C ALA A 171 21.19 -5.63 -10.91
N HIS A 172 21.83 -5.58 -12.08
CA HIS A 172 23.12 -6.22 -12.36
C HIS A 172 23.13 -7.73 -12.05
N GLY A 173 22.02 -8.42 -12.37
CA GLY A 173 21.82 -9.85 -12.16
C GLY A 173 21.46 -10.24 -10.73
N THR A 174 21.18 -9.28 -9.84
CA THR A 174 20.91 -9.54 -8.40
C THR A 174 19.42 -9.69 -8.08
N THR A 175 18.53 -9.60 -9.07
CA THR A 175 17.08 -9.67 -8.83
C THR A 175 16.54 -11.09 -8.62
N GLN A 176 15.50 -11.21 -7.78
CA GLN A 176 14.74 -12.44 -7.57
C GLN A 176 13.24 -12.18 -7.56
N PHE A 177 12.47 -13.25 -7.75
CA PHE A 177 11.02 -13.23 -7.79
C PHE A 177 10.47 -14.41 -7.01
N GLY A 178 9.46 -14.16 -6.18
CA GLY A 178 8.77 -15.17 -5.40
C GLY A 178 7.35 -14.73 -5.10
N PHE A 179 6.69 -15.43 -4.18
CA PHE A 179 5.39 -15.04 -3.69
C PHE A 179 5.19 -15.52 -2.25
N MET A 180 4.28 -14.88 -1.53
CA MET A 180 4.00 -15.13 -0.11
C MET A 180 2.53 -15.32 0.19
N VAL A 181 2.27 -16.01 1.29
CA VAL A 181 0.96 -16.04 1.94
C VAL A 181 0.77 -14.77 2.77
N THR A 182 -0.37 -14.12 2.56
CA THR A 182 -0.81 -12.91 3.28
C THR A 182 -2.08 -13.25 4.07
N SER A 183 -1.89 -13.84 5.25
CA SER A 183 -2.97 -14.23 6.16
C SER A 183 -2.62 -13.80 7.59
N PRO A 184 -3.58 -13.31 8.37
CA PRO A 184 -3.34 -12.80 9.70
C PRO A 184 -3.22 -13.96 10.69
N HIS A 185 -2.94 -13.69 11.95
CA HIS A 185 -3.15 -14.69 13.01
C HIS A 185 -4.64 -15.04 13.10
N ASN A 186 -5.50 -14.01 13.14
CA ASN A 186 -6.95 -14.13 13.21
C ASN A 186 -7.65 -12.80 12.84
N GLU A 187 -8.97 -12.84 12.70
CA GLU A 187 -9.85 -11.65 12.65
C GLU A 187 -10.85 -11.65 13.81
N GLY A 188 -11.62 -10.58 13.99
CA GLY A 188 -12.67 -10.48 15.00
C GLY A 188 -12.15 -10.32 16.44
N THR A 189 -10.98 -9.69 16.59
CA THR A 189 -10.46 -9.29 17.91
C THR A 189 -11.12 -7.99 18.35
N ASN A 190 -11.58 -7.95 19.60
CA ASN A 190 -12.06 -6.75 20.28
C ASN A 190 -10.96 -6.19 21.17
N VAL A 191 -10.87 -4.87 21.19
CA VAL A 191 -9.81 -4.13 21.89
C VAL A 191 -10.40 -2.99 22.70
N ASP A 192 -9.63 -2.53 23.67
CA ASP A 192 -9.85 -1.28 24.39
C ASP A 192 -8.69 -0.35 24.05
N VAL A 193 -8.95 0.64 23.20
CA VAL A 193 -7.96 1.61 22.70
C VAL A 193 -7.43 2.50 23.84
N ASN A 194 -8.28 2.86 24.80
CA ASN A 194 -7.87 3.71 25.93
C ASN A 194 -6.89 3.00 26.87
N ARG A 195 -7.09 1.69 27.05
CA ARG A 195 -6.27 0.85 27.92
C ARG A 195 -5.13 0.16 27.17
N GLN A 196 -5.16 0.17 25.84
CA GLN A 196 -4.29 -0.60 24.96
C GLN A 196 -4.29 -2.09 25.34
N THR A 197 -5.49 -2.68 25.45
CA THR A 197 -5.66 -4.10 25.83
C THR A 197 -6.56 -4.87 24.87
N VAL A 198 -6.28 -6.17 24.70
CA VAL A 198 -7.09 -7.09 23.91
C VAL A 198 -8.06 -7.86 24.81
N ALA A 199 -9.35 -7.89 24.45
CA ALA A 199 -10.39 -8.53 25.27
C ALA A 199 -10.62 -10.02 24.95
N ASN A 200 -10.42 -10.43 23.70
CA ASN A 200 -10.61 -11.81 23.23
C ASN A 200 -9.47 -12.25 22.29
N PRO A 201 -8.26 -12.54 22.82
CA PRO A 201 -7.16 -13.06 22.02
C PRO A 201 -7.58 -14.29 21.19
N GLY A 202 -7.23 -14.31 19.91
CA GLY A 202 -7.59 -15.38 18.97
C GLY A 202 -8.87 -15.13 18.15
N GLY A 203 -9.68 -14.12 18.51
CA GLY A 203 -10.80 -13.61 17.71
C GLY A 203 -11.87 -14.63 17.32
N SER A 204 -12.49 -14.45 16.15
CA SER A 204 -13.63 -15.26 15.68
C SER A 204 -13.29 -16.21 14.53
N MET A 205 -12.32 -15.87 13.69
CA MET A 205 -11.83 -16.72 12.60
C MET A 205 -10.32 -16.65 12.52
N LEU A 206 -9.70 -17.79 12.32
CA LEU A 206 -8.24 -17.95 12.29
C LEU A 206 -7.73 -17.77 10.86
N GLY A 207 -6.49 -17.29 10.74
CA GLY A 207 -5.79 -17.31 9.47
C GLY A 207 -5.29 -18.71 9.07
N GLY A 208 -4.70 -18.78 7.89
CA GLY A 208 -4.25 -19.98 7.22
C GLY A 208 -4.33 -19.83 5.70
N TYR A 209 -3.78 -20.80 4.98
CA TYR A 209 -3.80 -20.81 3.53
C TYR A 209 -3.98 -22.22 2.97
N ASP A 210 -5.19 -22.51 2.47
CA ASP A 210 -5.51 -23.77 1.80
C ASP A 210 -5.11 -23.70 0.32
N PHE A 211 -3.88 -24.11 0.03
CA PHE A 211 -3.31 -24.12 -1.32
C PHE A 211 -4.03 -25.07 -2.29
N MET A 212 -4.75 -26.07 -1.78
CA MET A 212 -5.53 -26.99 -2.63
C MET A 212 -6.77 -26.30 -3.20
N VAL A 213 -7.29 -25.31 -2.48
CA VAL A 213 -8.47 -24.53 -2.88
C VAL A 213 -8.06 -23.24 -3.58
N ALA A 214 -7.18 -22.45 -2.97
CA ALA A 214 -6.75 -21.15 -3.50
C ALA A 214 -5.78 -21.28 -4.71
N GLY A 215 -5.12 -22.42 -4.83
CA GLY A 215 -4.10 -22.69 -5.83
C GLY A 215 -2.67 -22.44 -5.34
N PRO A 216 -1.64 -22.98 -6.03
CA PRO A 216 -0.26 -22.92 -5.56
C PRO A 216 0.51 -21.67 -6.01
N ALA A 217 -0.10 -20.77 -6.79
CA ALA A 217 0.53 -19.57 -7.34
C ALA A 217 -0.47 -18.40 -7.47
N PRO A 218 -0.01 -17.13 -7.49
CA PRO A 218 -0.87 -15.95 -7.55
C PRO A 218 -1.86 -15.90 -8.73
N TRP A 219 -1.44 -16.40 -9.90
CA TRP A 219 -2.25 -16.46 -11.13
C TRP A 219 -3.14 -17.72 -11.22
N SER A 220 -3.15 -18.56 -10.18
CA SER A 220 -4.00 -19.76 -10.18
C SER A 220 -5.46 -19.37 -10.09
N VAL A 221 -6.31 -20.12 -10.78
CA VAL A 221 -7.76 -20.04 -10.60
C VAL A 221 -8.13 -20.95 -9.41
N PRO A 222 -8.75 -20.41 -8.34
CA PRO A 222 -9.18 -21.22 -7.20
C PRO A 222 -10.22 -22.26 -7.62
N THR A 223 -10.25 -23.42 -6.95
CA THR A 223 -11.30 -24.43 -7.16
C THR A 223 -12.63 -24.04 -6.49
N ASP A 224 -12.57 -23.19 -5.47
CA ASP A 224 -13.70 -22.51 -4.84
C ASP A 224 -13.32 -21.03 -4.66
N THR A 225 -13.87 -20.15 -5.48
CA THR A 225 -13.50 -18.72 -5.49
C THR A 225 -13.90 -18.02 -4.19
N TYR A 226 -14.96 -18.49 -3.50
CA TYR A 226 -15.39 -17.93 -2.22
C TYR A 226 -14.37 -18.12 -1.08
N TYR A 227 -13.43 -19.06 -1.22
CA TYR A 227 -12.33 -19.23 -0.26
C TYR A 227 -11.52 -17.96 -0.08
N LEU A 228 -11.24 -17.24 -1.19
CA LEU A 228 -10.43 -16.03 -1.14
C LEU A 228 -11.09 -14.91 -0.31
N THR A 229 -12.41 -14.98 -0.10
CA THR A 229 -13.21 -14.00 0.65
C THR A 229 -13.59 -14.50 2.05
N SER A 230 -12.79 -15.39 2.66
CA SER A 230 -13.07 -16.01 3.96
C SER A 230 -14.41 -16.78 4.02
N ASN A 231 -14.81 -17.41 2.91
CA ASN A 231 -16.08 -18.14 2.82
C ASN A 231 -15.90 -19.48 2.07
N SER A 232 -16.97 -20.23 1.87
CA SER A 232 -16.97 -21.40 0.99
C SER A 232 -18.37 -21.70 0.47
N GLU A 233 -18.47 -21.95 -0.84
CA GLU A 233 -19.69 -22.48 -1.44
C GLU A 233 -19.72 -24.02 -1.37
N THR A 234 -18.55 -24.65 -1.44
CA THR A 234 -18.40 -26.12 -1.48
C THR A 234 -18.34 -26.78 -0.10
N GLY A 235 -18.34 -25.97 0.97
CA GLY A 235 -18.15 -26.42 2.36
C GLY A 235 -16.67 -26.69 2.71
N SER A 236 -15.73 -26.17 1.91
CA SER A 236 -14.31 -26.11 2.27
C SER A 236 -14.10 -25.25 3.53
N ILE A 237 -12.92 -25.37 4.13
CA ILE A 237 -12.58 -24.51 5.27
C ILE A 237 -12.43 -23.06 4.80
N ALA A 238 -12.82 -22.11 5.64
CA ALA A 238 -12.52 -20.69 5.47
C ALA A 238 -11.36 -20.29 6.39
N HIS A 239 -10.45 -19.48 5.86
CA HIS A 239 -9.44 -18.79 6.65
C HIS A 239 -9.60 -17.29 6.45
N ALA A 240 -9.31 -16.52 7.49
CA ALA A 240 -9.32 -15.08 7.42
C ALA A 240 -8.32 -14.57 6.36
N TYR A 241 -8.77 -13.66 5.49
CA TYR A 241 -7.88 -12.76 4.77
C TYR A 241 -7.35 -11.69 5.72
N THR A 242 -6.16 -11.18 5.41
CA THR A 242 -5.48 -10.18 6.23
C THR A 242 -6.01 -8.78 5.91
N ASP A 243 -5.95 -7.87 6.88
CA ASP A 243 -6.03 -6.43 6.64
C ASP A 243 -4.63 -5.81 6.52
N SER A 244 -4.55 -4.55 6.08
CA SER A 244 -3.28 -3.84 5.93
C SER A 244 -2.46 -3.70 7.22
N SER A 245 -3.09 -3.72 8.41
CA SER A 245 -2.35 -3.60 9.67
C SER A 245 -1.61 -4.88 10.04
N SER A 246 -2.28 -6.03 9.93
CA SER A 246 -1.69 -7.33 10.26
C SER A 246 -0.67 -7.81 9.22
N SER A 247 -0.89 -7.47 7.94
CA SER A 247 0.04 -7.75 6.85
C SER A 247 1.31 -6.91 6.96
N ALA A 248 1.18 -5.59 7.16
CA ALA A 248 2.31 -4.71 7.32
C ALA A 248 3.10 -5.04 8.61
N THR A 249 2.41 -5.35 9.71
CA THR A 249 3.06 -5.88 10.94
C THR A 249 3.86 -7.15 10.67
N SER A 250 3.38 -8.04 9.80
CA SER A 250 4.15 -9.23 9.42
C SER A 250 5.46 -8.85 8.72
N MET A 251 5.43 -7.87 7.80
CA MET A 251 6.61 -7.41 7.06
C MET A 251 7.58 -6.57 7.90
N THR A 252 7.09 -5.86 8.91
CA THR A 252 7.90 -4.90 9.69
C THR A 252 8.29 -5.42 11.08
N ALA A 253 7.56 -6.36 11.68
CA ALA A 253 7.84 -6.91 13.01
C ALA A 253 8.03 -8.44 13.02
N GLY A 254 7.79 -9.14 11.91
CA GLY A 254 8.11 -10.55 11.76
C GLY A 254 7.21 -11.51 12.53
N ILE A 255 6.00 -11.07 12.91
CA ILE A 255 5.01 -11.86 13.61
C ILE A 255 3.66 -11.82 12.89
N LYS A 256 2.84 -12.87 13.08
CA LYS A 256 1.42 -12.80 12.77
C LYS A 256 0.68 -12.11 13.92
N THR A 257 -0.20 -11.18 13.58
CA THR A 257 -1.12 -10.54 14.53
C THR A 257 -2.55 -10.55 13.98
N TYR A 258 -3.52 -10.07 14.75
CA TYR A 258 -4.90 -10.01 14.32
C TYR A 258 -5.19 -8.82 13.40
N ASN A 259 -6.22 -8.94 12.57
CA ASN A 259 -6.70 -7.81 11.75
C ASN A 259 -7.08 -6.61 12.63
N GLY A 260 -6.41 -5.48 12.41
CA GLY A 260 -6.54 -4.25 13.18
C GLY A 260 -5.39 -3.97 14.16
N GLY A 261 -4.51 -4.95 14.44
CA GLY A 261 -3.37 -4.77 15.34
C GLY A 261 -2.13 -4.23 14.63
N LEU A 262 -1.44 -3.27 15.24
CA LEU A 262 -0.19 -2.68 14.72
C LEU A 262 0.97 -3.00 15.65
N ASN A 263 1.92 -3.81 15.16
CA ASN A 263 3.16 -4.14 15.86
C ASN A 263 2.95 -4.62 17.30
N ILE A 264 1.97 -5.51 17.45
CA ILE A 264 1.60 -6.15 18.71
C ILE A 264 1.36 -7.64 18.50
N GLU A 265 1.66 -8.44 19.51
CA GLU A 265 1.26 -9.84 19.54
C GLU A 265 -0.27 -10.01 19.60
N PRO A 266 -0.81 -11.20 19.29
CA PRO A 266 -2.25 -11.48 19.38
C PRO A 266 -2.89 -11.24 20.76
N ASN A 267 -2.08 -11.13 21.81
CA ASN A 267 -2.49 -10.82 23.19
C ASN A 267 -2.40 -9.32 23.53
N GLY A 268 -1.99 -8.46 22.59
CA GLY A 268 -1.84 -7.01 22.75
C GLY A 268 -0.46 -6.56 23.24
N GLN A 269 0.52 -7.44 23.43
CA GLN A 269 1.86 -7.03 23.85
C GLN A 269 2.62 -6.37 22.68
N PRO A 270 3.20 -5.16 22.86
CA PRO A 270 4.00 -4.51 21.82
C PRO A 270 5.20 -5.35 21.39
N VAL A 271 5.46 -5.36 20.08
CA VAL A 271 6.66 -5.93 19.49
C VAL A 271 7.45 -4.85 18.75
N GLU A 272 8.72 -5.12 18.58
CA GLU A 272 9.64 -4.19 17.98
C GLU A 272 9.75 -4.36 16.48
N THR A 273 9.67 -3.27 15.72
CA THR A 273 9.83 -3.28 14.26
C THR A 273 11.29 -3.31 13.82
N ILE A 274 11.54 -3.71 12.57
CA ILE A 274 12.85 -3.62 11.90
C ILE A 274 13.38 -2.18 11.92
N ALA A 275 12.52 -1.18 11.70
CA ALA A 275 12.91 0.21 11.74
C ALA A 275 13.47 0.60 13.12
N GLN A 276 12.81 0.19 14.20
CA GLN A 276 13.28 0.42 15.56
C GLN A 276 14.59 -0.32 15.86
N GLN A 277 14.75 -1.54 15.36
CA GLN A 277 15.97 -2.33 15.52
C GLN A 277 17.17 -1.69 14.82
N LEU A 278 16.96 -1.19 13.60
CA LEU A 278 17.99 -0.51 12.81
C LEU A 278 18.30 0.88 13.37
N GLN A 279 17.29 1.61 13.82
CA GLN A 279 17.50 2.95 14.40
C GLN A 279 18.38 2.91 15.65
N ARG A 280 18.25 1.87 16.51
CA ARG A 280 19.18 1.66 17.63
C ARG A 280 20.63 1.41 17.21
N GLN A 281 20.84 0.98 15.97
CA GLN A 281 22.14 0.78 15.36
C GLN A 281 22.64 2.05 14.63
N GLY A 282 21.93 3.17 14.76
CA GLY A 282 22.29 4.45 14.16
C GLY A 282 21.77 4.67 12.75
N TRP A 283 20.85 3.82 12.26
CA TRP A 283 20.22 4.00 10.96
C TRP A 283 19.20 5.14 10.98
N ARG A 284 19.06 5.85 9.87
CA ARG A 284 17.91 6.74 9.66
C ARG A 284 16.68 5.97 9.19
N ILE A 285 15.50 6.44 9.57
CA ILE A 285 14.22 5.81 9.25
C ILE A 285 13.34 6.77 8.44
N GLY A 286 12.87 6.35 7.28
CA GLY A 286 11.94 7.13 6.46
C GLY A 286 10.66 6.38 6.10
N VAL A 287 9.54 7.09 6.05
CA VAL A 287 8.23 6.56 5.66
C VAL A 287 7.57 7.54 4.71
N VAL A 288 7.16 7.05 3.54
CA VAL A 288 6.48 7.81 2.48
C VAL A 288 5.22 7.06 2.06
N THR A 289 4.09 7.75 1.92
CA THR A 289 2.81 7.12 1.52
C THR A 289 1.94 8.06 0.68
N SER A 290 1.15 7.52 -0.26
CA SER A 290 0.12 8.28 -0.99
C SER A 290 -1.19 8.49 -0.20
N VAL A 291 -1.36 7.79 0.92
CA VAL A 291 -2.56 7.84 1.79
C VAL A 291 -2.22 8.49 3.15
N PRO A 292 -3.13 8.62 4.12
CA PRO A 292 -2.85 9.30 5.38
C PRO A 292 -1.58 8.80 6.08
N ILE A 293 -0.79 9.71 6.64
CA ILE A 293 0.48 9.43 7.33
C ILE A 293 0.40 8.33 8.41
N SER A 294 -0.77 8.13 9.01
CA SER A 294 -1.05 7.14 10.05
C SER A 294 -1.96 6.01 9.58
N HIS A 295 -2.15 5.85 8.26
CA HIS A 295 -2.76 4.65 7.72
C HIS A 295 -1.97 3.40 8.17
N ALA A 296 -2.58 2.22 8.09
CA ALA A 296 -2.04 1.03 8.73
C ALA A 296 -0.62 0.67 8.26
N THR A 297 -0.36 0.66 6.95
CA THR A 297 0.96 0.34 6.39
C THR A 297 2.07 1.28 6.85
N PRO A 298 1.96 2.63 6.73
CA PRO A 298 3.00 3.54 7.18
C PRO A 298 3.12 3.54 8.71
N ALA A 299 2.00 3.38 9.44
CA ALA A 299 2.03 3.24 10.90
C ALA A 299 2.79 1.97 11.32
N ALA A 300 2.60 0.84 10.63
CA ALA A 300 3.27 -0.42 10.92
C ALA A 300 4.79 -0.35 10.74
N ALA A 301 5.34 0.65 10.05
CA ALA A 301 6.79 0.87 10.03
C ALA A 301 7.36 1.10 11.45
N TYR A 302 6.59 1.71 12.36
CA TYR A 302 7.14 2.19 13.62
C TYR A 302 6.17 2.21 14.82
N ALA A 303 4.91 2.59 14.62
CA ALA A 303 3.95 2.77 15.70
C ALA A 303 3.47 1.44 16.29
N VAL A 304 3.05 1.45 17.56
CA VAL A 304 2.43 0.28 18.22
C VAL A 304 1.05 0.67 18.72
N ASN A 305 0.02 -0.11 18.38
CA ASN A 305 -1.32 0.13 18.89
C ASN A 305 -2.18 -1.14 18.78
N VAL A 306 -3.13 -1.30 19.71
CA VAL A 306 -4.13 -2.37 19.62
C VAL A 306 -5.15 -2.18 18.51
N SER A 307 -5.27 -0.95 17.99
CA SER A 307 -6.16 -0.61 16.88
C SER A 307 -5.46 0.24 15.82
N ARG A 308 -5.67 -0.10 14.55
CA ARG A 308 -5.25 0.71 13.39
C ARG A 308 -6.01 2.02 13.26
N ASP A 309 -7.15 2.14 13.94
CA ASP A 309 -8.01 3.32 13.83
C ASP A 309 -7.61 4.45 14.77
N ASP A 310 -6.67 4.26 15.70
CA ASP A 310 -6.17 5.28 16.63
C ASP A 310 -5.17 6.24 15.97
N TYR A 311 -5.63 6.92 14.91
CA TYR A 311 -4.79 7.67 13.98
C TYR A 311 -3.90 8.73 14.66
N GLN A 312 -4.44 9.50 15.60
CA GLN A 312 -3.64 10.55 16.25
C GLN A 312 -2.51 9.98 17.10
N ASP A 313 -2.71 8.87 17.83
CA ASP A 313 -1.64 8.24 18.59
C ASP A 313 -0.63 7.51 17.70
N LEU A 314 -1.08 6.92 16.60
CA LEU A 314 -0.19 6.35 15.59
C LEU A 314 0.73 7.43 14.98
N THR A 315 0.18 8.60 14.65
CA THR A 315 0.97 9.76 14.20
C THR A 315 1.94 10.23 15.28
N ARG A 316 1.52 10.29 16.55
CA ARG A 316 2.41 10.66 17.66
C ARG A 316 3.60 9.72 17.77
N ASP A 317 3.37 8.41 17.68
CA ASP A 317 4.43 7.40 17.68
C ASP A 317 5.42 7.62 16.52
N LEU A 318 4.92 7.84 15.30
CA LEU A 318 5.75 8.12 14.11
C LEU A 318 6.58 9.40 14.27
N LEU A 319 6.02 10.44 14.90
CA LEU A 319 6.70 11.72 15.13
C LEU A 319 7.61 11.73 16.38
N GLY A 320 7.54 10.68 17.20
CA GLY A 320 8.27 10.57 18.47
C GLY A 320 7.62 11.32 19.65
N LEU A 321 6.36 11.71 19.51
CA LEU A 321 5.57 12.32 20.56
C LEU A 321 4.97 11.25 21.49
N PRO A 322 4.57 11.60 22.73
CA PRO A 322 3.87 10.68 23.63
C PRO A 322 2.51 10.25 23.09
N SER A 323 2.23 8.95 23.11
CA SER A 323 0.92 8.33 22.84
C SER A 323 0.43 7.55 24.06
N ILE A 324 -0.79 6.99 24.04
CA ILE A 324 -1.26 6.09 25.11
C ILE A 324 -0.36 4.86 25.19
N ALA A 325 0.00 4.26 24.05
CA ALA A 325 0.85 3.07 24.01
C ALA A 325 2.31 3.39 24.42
N ARG A 326 2.76 4.64 24.20
CA ARG A 326 4.11 5.11 24.55
C ARG A 326 4.07 6.45 25.30
N PRO A 327 3.73 6.46 26.60
CA PRO A 327 3.55 7.71 27.36
C PRO A 327 4.83 8.55 27.54
N GLN A 328 6.00 7.97 27.30
CA GLN A 328 7.29 8.66 27.34
C GLN A 328 7.75 9.15 25.96
N GLY A 329 6.91 8.96 24.93
CA GLY A 329 7.30 9.10 23.54
C GLY A 329 8.24 8.00 23.08
N SER A 330 8.76 8.19 21.88
CA SER A 330 9.76 7.33 21.26
C SER A 330 10.68 8.17 20.38
N PRO A 331 11.76 7.62 19.81
CA PRO A 331 12.56 8.39 18.88
C PRO A 331 11.78 8.90 17.66
N GLY A 332 10.68 8.25 17.23
CA GLY A 332 10.02 8.52 15.96
C GLY A 332 10.90 8.24 14.74
N VAL A 333 10.39 8.52 13.55
CA VAL A 333 11.14 8.43 12.29
C VAL A 333 11.93 9.71 12.00
N ASP A 334 12.79 9.70 10.98
CA ASP A 334 13.56 10.87 10.52
C ASP A 334 12.90 11.58 9.33
N VAL A 335 12.12 10.85 8.55
CA VAL A 335 11.31 11.37 7.45
C VAL A 335 9.90 10.74 7.51
N LEU A 336 8.87 11.58 7.49
CA LEU A 336 7.49 11.15 7.35
C LEU A 336 6.80 12.05 6.32
N ILE A 337 6.39 11.48 5.19
CA ILE A 337 5.73 12.23 4.12
C ILE A 337 4.47 11.46 3.72
N GLY A 338 3.30 12.10 3.80
CA GLY A 338 2.05 11.42 3.48
C GLY A 338 0.87 12.37 3.33
N ALA A 339 -0.30 11.77 3.17
CA ALA A 339 -1.54 12.51 3.00
C ALA A 339 -2.30 12.71 4.33
N GLY A 340 -3.58 13.10 4.26
CA GLY A 340 -4.46 13.38 5.41
C GLY A 340 -4.65 14.86 5.73
N TRP A 341 -4.00 15.77 4.99
CA TRP A 341 -4.13 17.21 5.18
C TRP A 341 -5.57 17.68 4.96
N GLY A 342 -6.04 18.58 5.83
CA GLY A 342 -7.35 19.23 5.68
C GLY A 342 -8.57 18.35 5.97
N VAL A 343 -8.38 17.07 6.30
CA VAL A 343 -9.47 16.15 6.66
C VAL A 343 -9.82 16.32 8.13
N ASN A 344 -10.99 16.90 8.41
CA ASN A 344 -11.44 17.12 9.78
C ASN A 344 -12.43 16.05 10.24
N ALA A 345 -12.39 15.71 11.52
CA ALA A 345 -13.32 14.82 12.19
C ALA A 345 -13.76 15.40 13.54
N THR A 346 -15.01 15.10 13.92
CA THR A 346 -15.59 15.41 15.23
C THR A 346 -15.45 14.22 16.19
N ILE A 347 -15.75 14.41 17.48
CA ILE A 347 -15.80 13.29 18.44
C ILE A 347 -16.86 12.28 18.02
N GLU A 348 -17.98 12.75 17.46
CA GLU A 348 -19.05 11.88 16.97
C GLU A 348 -18.62 11.04 15.77
N ASP A 349 -17.72 11.56 14.93
CA ASP A 349 -17.20 10.83 13.76
C ASP A 349 -16.20 9.74 14.17
N ASP A 350 -15.26 10.07 15.07
CA ASP A 350 -14.04 9.28 15.26
C ASP A 350 -13.66 8.99 16.73
N GLY A 351 -14.29 9.63 17.71
CA GLY A 351 -13.88 9.55 19.11
C GLY A 351 -14.00 8.15 19.72
N GLU A 352 -14.93 7.31 19.24
CA GLU A 352 -15.02 5.91 19.66
C GLU A 352 -13.83 5.07 19.15
N ALA A 353 -13.44 5.29 17.89
CA ALA A 353 -12.39 4.53 17.23
C ALA A 353 -10.98 4.94 17.69
N GLN A 354 -10.78 6.25 17.92
CA GLN A 354 -9.50 6.82 18.37
C GLN A 354 -9.34 6.89 19.90
N GLY A 355 -10.42 6.70 20.66
CA GLY A 355 -10.38 6.77 22.12
C GLY A 355 -10.56 8.18 22.70
N GLU A 356 -10.56 8.24 24.04
CA GLU A 356 -10.89 9.41 24.85
C GLU A 356 -9.90 10.57 24.70
N ASN A 357 -8.68 10.31 24.25
CA ASN A 357 -7.65 11.32 23.98
C ASN A 357 -7.73 11.91 22.56
N PHE A 358 -8.69 11.49 21.74
CA PHE A 358 -8.94 12.09 20.43
C PHE A 358 -9.28 13.58 20.55
N VAL A 359 -8.62 14.40 19.74
CA VAL A 359 -8.86 15.84 19.68
C VAL A 359 -9.59 16.19 18.38
N PRO A 360 -10.82 16.76 18.44
CA PRO A 360 -11.51 17.27 17.25
C PRO A 360 -10.68 18.26 16.45
N GLY A 361 -10.82 18.22 15.13
CA GLY A 361 -9.97 18.98 14.22
C GLY A 361 -9.50 18.05 13.12
N ASN A 362 -8.23 18.13 12.71
CA ASN A 362 -7.71 17.20 11.71
C ASN A 362 -7.69 15.77 12.28
N ARG A 363 -8.19 14.82 11.48
CA ARG A 363 -8.41 13.42 11.85
C ARG A 363 -7.13 12.68 12.23
N TYR A 364 -6.01 13.02 11.61
CA TYR A 364 -4.76 12.25 11.67
C TYR A 364 -3.68 12.93 12.51
N LEU A 365 -3.72 14.26 12.66
CA LEU A 365 -2.70 15.03 13.36
C LEU A 365 -3.31 16.26 14.05
N THR A 366 -3.04 16.46 15.34
CA THR A 366 -3.54 17.67 16.01
C THR A 366 -2.71 18.91 15.67
N ALA A 367 -3.32 20.09 15.71
CA ALA A 367 -2.61 21.36 15.52
C ALA A 367 -1.53 21.60 16.59
N ALA A 368 -1.75 21.07 17.82
CA ALA A 368 -0.78 21.16 18.90
C ALA A 368 0.45 20.28 18.61
N ASP A 369 0.23 19.05 18.14
CA ASP A 369 1.29 18.12 17.76
C ASP A 369 2.11 18.67 16.58
N LEU A 370 1.44 19.21 15.56
CA LEU A 370 2.11 19.88 14.43
C LEU A 370 2.98 21.07 14.89
N THR A 371 2.45 21.90 15.79
CA THR A 371 3.20 23.04 16.35
C THR A 371 4.40 22.57 17.16
N ALA A 372 4.27 21.47 17.90
CA ALA A 372 5.33 20.94 18.76
C ALA A 372 6.52 20.39 17.96
N ILE A 373 6.27 19.80 16.79
CA ILE A 373 7.34 19.24 15.95
C ILE A 373 8.03 20.27 15.06
N ASP A 374 7.35 21.36 14.69
CA ASP A 374 7.82 22.33 13.70
C ASP A 374 9.06 23.08 14.18
N SER A 375 10.15 22.96 13.43
CA SER A 375 11.41 23.65 13.64
C SER A 375 11.29 25.18 13.63
N ALA A 376 10.34 25.73 12.88
CA ALA A 376 10.05 27.16 12.92
C ALA A 376 9.47 27.61 14.28
N GLN A 377 8.95 26.66 15.06
CA GLN A 377 8.42 26.84 16.42
C GLN A 377 9.35 26.27 17.51
N GLY A 378 10.57 25.85 17.13
CA GLY A 378 11.57 25.29 18.06
C GLY A 378 11.57 23.76 18.17
N GLY A 379 10.77 23.05 17.36
CA GLY A 379 10.82 21.60 17.21
C GLY A 379 11.98 21.10 16.34
N SER A 380 11.98 19.81 16.01
CA SER A 380 13.07 19.14 15.28
C SER A 380 12.79 18.87 13.80
N TRP A 381 11.60 19.23 13.30
CA TRP A 381 11.14 18.87 11.97
C TRP A 381 11.01 20.10 11.07
N VAL A 382 11.61 20.04 9.89
CA VAL A 382 11.24 20.95 8.80
C VAL A 382 9.90 20.48 8.26
N VAL A 383 8.90 21.35 8.32
CA VAL A 383 7.53 21.04 7.91
C VAL A 383 7.25 21.60 6.51
N ALA A 384 6.79 20.73 5.62
CA ALA A 384 6.12 21.10 4.38
C ALA A 384 4.68 20.60 4.43
N GLN A 385 3.72 21.46 4.15
CA GLN A 385 2.32 21.06 4.07
C GLN A 385 1.66 21.68 2.85
N ARG A 386 0.61 21.03 2.36
CA ARG A 386 -0.21 21.58 1.27
C ARG A 386 -0.58 23.03 1.61
N THR A 387 -0.28 23.94 0.69
CA THR A 387 -0.42 25.39 0.90
C THR A 387 -1.05 26.01 -0.34
N ALA A 388 -2.14 26.74 -0.13
CA ALA A 388 -2.89 27.38 -1.23
C ALA A 388 -1.98 28.22 -2.14
N GLY A 389 -2.01 27.91 -3.44
CA GLY A 389 -1.26 28.61 -4.49
C GLY A 389 0.24 28.31 -4.54
N ARG A 390 0.74 27.30 -3.81
CA ARG A 390 2.14 26.85 -3.89
C ARG A 390 2.21 25.45 -4.46
N ALA A 391 3.16 25.24 -5.38
CA ALA A 391 3.42 23.93 -5.93
C ALA A 391 3.93 22.97 -4.82
N GLY A 392 3.30 21.80 -4.71
CA GLY A 392 3.55 20.86 -3.60
C GLY A 392 4.94 20.22 -3.69
N ASP A 393 5.31 19.82 -4.89
CA ASP A 393 6.63 19.33 -5.29
C ASP A 393 7.76 20.32 -4.93
N GLU A 394 7.66 21.57 -5.36
CA GLU A 394 8.67 22.59 -5.09
C GLU A 394 8.76 22.89 -3.59
N SER A 395 7.62 22.95 -2.90
CA SER A 395 7.57 23.23 -1.46
C SER A 395 8.23 22.10 -0.66
N LEU A 396 7.93 20.85 -1.00
CA LEU A 396 8.51 19.68 -0.35
C LEU A 396 10.00 19.56 -0.64
N LEU A 397 10.41 19.72 -1.90
CA LEU A 397 11.81 19.65 -2.31
C LEU A 397 12.66 20.71 -1.60
N ASN A 398 12.15 21.93 -1.45
CA ASN A 398 12.84 22.99 -0.73
C ASN A 398 12.99 22.66 0.76
N ALA A 399 11.94 22.11 1.38
CA ALA A 399 11.97 21.64 2.76
C ALA A 399 12.96 20.48 2.96
N ALA A 400 12.98 19.51 2.05
CA ALA A 400 13.93 18.39 2.08
C ALA A 400 15.39 18.87 2.01
N ARG A 401 15.68 19.79 1.08
CA ARG A 401 17.01 20.39 0.97
C ARG A 401 17.39 21.20 2.22
N GLN A 402 16.43 21.87 2.86
CA GLN A 402 16.67 22.54 4.14
C GLN A 402 16.97 21.53 5.25
N ALA A 403 16.12 20.53 5.43
CA ALA A 403 16.29 19.49 6.44
C ALA A 403 17.65 18.78 6.29
N ALA A 404 18.06 18.49 5.05
CA ALA A 404 19.35 17.88 4.78
C ALA A 404 20.53 18.81 5.14
N ARG A 405 20.47 20.10 4.76
CA ARG A 405 21.54 21.07 5.09
C ARG A 405 21.68 21.32 6.59
N ASP A 406 20.56 21.35 7.30
CA ASP A 406 20.50 21.75 8.71
C ASP A 406 20.54 20.52 9.66
N ASP A 407 20.74 19.32 9.12
CA ASP A 407 20.71 18.02 9.83
C ASP A 407 19.42 17.79 10.65
N GLN A 408 18.28 18.25 10.12
CA GLN A 408 16.96 18.12 10.72
C GLN A 408 16.15 16.96 10.13
N ARG A 409 14.99 16.69 10.74
CA ARG A 409 13.99 15.75 10.24
C ARG A 409 13.05 16.43 9.23
N LEU A 410 12.36 15.65 8.40
CA LEU A 410 11.43 16.18 7.40
C LEU A 410 10.02 15.62 7.61
N PHE A 411 9.04 16.52 7.78
CA PHE A 411 7.63 16.17 7.84
C PHE A 411 6.89 16.79 6.66
N GLY A 412 6.29 15.96 5.82
CA GLY A 412 5.48 16.36 4.67
C GLY A 412 4.02 15.95 4.84
N PHE A 413 3.09 16.92 4.80
CA PHE A 413 1.66 16.66 5.04
C PHE A 413 0.77 17.25 3.95
N PHE A 414 0.32 16.38 3.07
CA PHE A 414 -0.38 16.72 1.83
C PHE A 414 -1.73 16.00 1.73
N GLY A 415 -2.35 15.99 0.56
CA GLY A 415 -3.59 15.30 0.27
C GLY A 415 -4.74 16.21 -0.14
N THR A 416 -5.86 15.57 -0.44
CA THR A 416 -7.13 16.22 -0.79
C THR A 416 -8.18 16.01 0.31
N SER A 417 -9.39 16.52 0.11
CA SER A 417 -10.52 16.21 1.00
C SER A 417 -10.87 14.72 1.05
N ALA A 418 -10.40 13.93 0.07
CA ALA A 418 -10.54 12.47 0.08
C ALA A 418 -9.50 11.77 0.97
N SER A 419 -8.59 12.52 1.61
CA SER A 419 -7.51 12.06 2.51
C SER A 419 -6.26 11.52 1.84
N HIS A 420 -6.27 11.28 0.53
CA HIS A 420 -5.14 10.76 -0.24
C HIS A 420 -4.64 11.80 -1.27
N LEU A 421 -3.49 11.51 -1.90
CA LEU A 421 -3.03 12.25 -3.08
C LEU A 421 -4.04 12.10 -4.23
N PRO A 422 -4.19 13.10 -5.13
CA PRO A 422 -5.06 12.94 -6.30
C PRO A 422 -4.73 11.67 -7.09
N PHE A 423 -5.74 10.86 -7.41
CA PHE A 423 -5.54 9.69 -8.26
C PHE A 423 -4.98 10.10 -9.60
N ARG A 424 -3.78 9.61 -9.92
CA ARG A 424 -3.32 9.54 -11.30
C ARG A 424 -4.11 8.42 -11.96
N THR A 425 -4.95 8.73 -12.94
CA THR A 425 -5.69 7.75 -13.77
C THR A 425 -4.76 7.00 -14.70
N ALA A 426 -5.23 5.95 -15.38
CA ALA A 426 -4.39 5.11 -16.23
C ALA A 426 -3.71 5.89 -17.37
N ASP A 427 -4.37 6.90 -17.90
CA ASP A 427 -3.88 7.83 -18.92
C ASP A 427 -2.98 8.95 -18.35
N GLY A 428 -2.99 9.15 -17.03
CA GLY A 428 -2.20 10.15 -16.32
C GLY A 428 -2.88 11.51 -16.14
N ASP A 429 -4.13 11.69 -16.55
CA ASP A 429 -4.80 13.00 -16.63
C ASP A 429 -5.49 13.45 -15.32
N PHE A 430 -5.49 12.59 -14.29
CA PHE A 430 -6.14 12.87 -12.99
C PHE A 430 -7.64 13.14 -13.12
N GLU A 431 -8.31 12.41 -14.01
CA GLU A 431 -9.75 12.49 -14.20
C GLU A 431 -10.46 11.19 -13.79
N PRO A 432 -10.62 10.89 -12.49
CA PRO A 432 -11.19 9.64 -12.02
C PRO A 432 -12.50 9.26 -12.71
N SER A 433 -12.69 7.97 -12.85
CA SER A 433 -13.94 7.34 -13.27
C SER A 433 -14.80 6.97 -12.05
N PRO A 434 -16.11 6.73 -12.21
CA PRO A 434 -16.94 6.24 -11.11
C PRO A 434 -16.55 4.82 -10.69
N GLY A 435 -16.61 4.54 -9.39
CA GLY A 435 -16.59 3.18 -8.83
C GLY A 435 -17.91 2.78 -8.18
N ARG A 436 -17.89 1.90 -7.17
CA ARG A 436 -19.06 1.32 -6.48
C ARG A 436 -20.08 2.35 -6.02
N LYS A 437 -19.64 3.55 -5.61
CA LYS A 437 -20.53 4.65 -5.18
C LYS A 437 -21.26 5.35 -6.33
N LYS A 438 -20.99 4.98 -7.59
CA LYS A 438 -21.53 5.59 -8.82
C LYS A 438 -21.22 7.08 -8.96
N THR A 439 -20.14 7.50 -8.31
CA THR A 439 -19.62 8.87 -8.35
C THR A 439 -18.13 8.80 -8.62
N ALA A 440 -17.64 9.71 -9.45
CA ALA A 440 -16.21 9.94 -9.63
C ALA A 440 -15.76 11.06 -8.69
N GLU A 441 -14.55 10.93 -8.17
CA GLU A 441 -13.83 12.07 -7.60
C GLU A 441 -13.52 13.10 -8.68
N SER A 442 -13.32 14.35 -8.26
CA SER A 442 -12.93 15.43 -9.16
C SER A 442 -11.93 16.32 -8.48
N TYR A 443 -10.83 16.59 -9.18
CA TYR A 443 -9.76 17.42 -8.66
C TYR A 443 -9.77 18.79 -9.30
N THR A 444 -9.58 19.82 -8.48
CA THR A 444 -9.30 21.15 -8.99
C THR A 444 -7.84 21.23 -9.44
N HIS A 445 -7.50 22.25 -10.22
CA HIS A 445 -6.10 22.52 -10.56
C HIS A 445 -5.22 22.70 -9.31
N ALA A 446 -5.79 23.23 -8.22
CA ALA A 446 -5.11 23.36 -6.94
C ALA A 446 -4.89 22.00 -6.27
N ASP A 447 -5.83 21.06 -6.36
CA ASP A 447 -5.62 19.71 -5.84
C ASP A 447 -4.47 18.99 -6.54
N ILE A 448 -4.32 19.19 -7.85
CA ILE A 448 -3.22 18.59 -8.61
C ILE A 448 -1.90 19.31 -8.31
N ASN A 449 -1.83 20.64 -8.44
CA ASN A 449 -0.56 21.37 -8.31
C ASN A 449 -0.04 21.49 -6.88
N GLU A 450 -0.91 21.58 -5.86
CA GLU A 450 -0.47 21.82 -4.48
C GLU A 450 -0.08 20.52 -3.74
N ASN A 451 -0.19 19.38 -4.41
CA ASN A 451 0.24 18.08 -3.93
C ASN A 451 1.44 17.59 -4.74
N PRO A 452 2.48 17.04 -4.10
CA PRO A 452 3.52 16.29 -4.79
C PRO A 452 2.98 14.93 -5.23
N SER A 453 3.59 14.35 -6.26
CA SER A 453 3.46 12.94 -6.60
C SER A 453 4.22 12.04 -5.63
N LEU A 454 3.88 10.74 -5.60
CA LEU A 454 4.59 9.75 -4.78
C LEU A 454 6.08 9.65 -5.15
N ALA A 455 6.42 9.85 -6.43
CA ALA A 455 7.81 9.88 -6.91
C ALA A 455 8.58 11.08 -6.35
N GLU A 456 8.00 12.29 -6.38
CA GLU A 456 8.63 13.51 -5.83
C GLU A 456 8.75 13.45 -4.30
N MET A 457 7.79 12.81 -3.63
CA MET A 457 7.87 12.52 -2.19
C MET A 457 9.02 11.57 -1.89
N THR A 458 9.19 10.52 -2.69
CA THR A 458 10.28 9.54 -2.57
C THR A 458 11.64 10.20 -2.79
N GLU A 459 11.78 11.04 -3.82
CA GLU A 459 13.02 11.81 -4.07
C GLU A 459 13.35 12.72 -2.88
N SER A 460 12.36 13.45 -2.37
CA SER A 460 12.53 14.36 -1.25
C SER A 460 12.96 13.64 0.03
N ALA A 461 12.40 12.45 0.30
CA ALA A 461 12.84 11.63 1.41
C ALA A 461 14.30 11.17 1.25
N LEU A 462 14.69 10.73 0.06
CA LEU A 462 16.05 10.27 -0.24
C LEU A 462 17.10 11.38 -0.10
N ILE A 463 16.75 12.64 -0.40
CA ILE A 463 17.63 13.80 -0.13
C ILE A 463 17.97 13.91 1.36
N VAL A 464 17.01 13.62 2.24
CA VAL A 464 17.18 13.75 3.69
C VAL A 464 17.85 12.52 4.29
N LEU A 465 17.48 11.33 3.85
CA LEU A 465 18.03 10.06 4.34
C LEU A 465 19.47 9.84 3.85
N GLY A 466 19.76 10.16 2.58
CA GLY A 466 21.06 9.98 1.93
C GLY A 466 22.02 11.17 2.06
N ARG A 467 21.80 12.08 3.02
CA ARG A 467 22.61 13.32 3.17
C ARG A 467 24.04 13.08 3.68
N ASP A 468 24.31 11.92 4.26
CA ASP A 468 25.63 11.49 4.75
C ASP A 468 25.76 9.96 4.67
N ASP A 469 26.89 9.41 5.12
CA ASP A 469 27.20 7.97 5.03
C ASP A 469 26.43 7.09 6.02
N ARG A 470 25.48 7.62 6.80
CA ARG A 470 24.68 6.80 7.72
C ARG A 470 23.78 5.86 6.92
N PRO A 471 23.69 4.58 7.30
CA PRO A 471 22.74 3.66 6.69
C PRO A 471 21.30 4.11 6.97
N PHE A 472 20.36 3.72 6.12
CA PHE A 472 18.95 4.04 6.30
C PHE A 472 18.01 2.93 5.85
N TRP A 473 16.85 2.91 6.50
CA TRP A 473 15.71 2.10 6.11
C TRP A 473 14.58 3.02 5.68
N MET A 474 13.92 2.68 4.57
CA MET A 474 12.85 3.48 4.00
C MET A 474 11.67 2.61 3.57
N MET A 475 10.46 3.00 3.95
CA MET A 475 9.22 2.48 3.39
C MET A 475 8.61 3.47 2.42
N VAL A 476 8.13 2.97 1.28
CA VAL A 476 7.30 3.72 0.32
C VAL A 476 6.02 2.93 0.08
N GLU A 477 4.87 3.58 0.25
CA GLU A 477 3.57 2.98 0.04
C GLU A 477 2.80 3.67 -1.09
N ALA A 478 2.40 2.88 -2.09
CA ALA A 478 1.33 3.24 -3.03
C ALA A 478 0.00 2.70 -2.47
N GLY A 479 -0.54 3.41 -1.48
CA GLY A 479 -1.69 2.94 -0.68
C GLY A 479 -3.05 3.15 -1.37
N ASP A 480 -3.09 4.04 -2.35
CA ASP A 480 -4.27 4.37 -3.12
C ASP A 480 -4.66 3.28 -4.14
N VAL A 481 -3.78 2.29 -4.39
CA VAL A 481 -4.13 1.08 -5.18
C VAL A 481 -5.25 0.29 -4.49
N ASP A 482 -5.13 0.05 -3.18
CA ASP A 482 -6.14 -0.59 -2.35
C ASP A 482 -7.46 0.19 -2.38
N TRP A 483 -7.40 1.52 -2.24
CA TRP A 483 -8.60 2.36 -2.20
C TRP A 483 -9.35 2.35 -3.54
N ALA A 484 -8.62 2.33 -4.65
CA ALA A 484 -9.21 2.16 -5.99
C ALA A 484 -9.85 0.77 -6.17
N ASN A 485 -9.20 -0.29 -5.67
CA ASN A 485 -9.73 -1.64 -5.73
C ASN A 485 -10.94 -1.85 -4.82
N HIS A 486 -10.97 -1.24 -3.63
CA HIS A 486 -12.14 -1.19 -2.77
C HIS A 486 -13.36 -0.56 -3.43
N ASP A 487 -13.15 0.38 -4.36
CA ASP A 487 -14.20 1.02 -5.16
C ASP A 487 -14.45 0.31 -6.50
N ASP A 488 -13.89 -0.88 -6.72
CA ASP A 488 -13.92 -1.66 -7.98
C ASP A 488 -13.61 -0.79 -9.21
N ASN A 489 -12.58 0.04 -9.08
CA ASN A 489 -12.21 1.03 -10.07
C ASN A 489 -10.90 0.66 -10.77
N LEU A 490 -11.02 0.00 -11.93
CA LEU A 490 -9.87 -0.51 -12.68
C LEU A 490 -8.96 0.60 -13.20
N ASP A 491 -9.55 1.70 -13.65
CA ASP A 491 -8.83 2.85 -14.20
C ASP A 491 -7.96 3.54 -13.14
N ASN A 492 -8.55 3.86 -11.98
CA ASN A 492 -7.81 4.43 -10.86
C ASN A 492 -6.77 3.43 -10.32
N SER A 493 -7.10 2.14 -10.24
CA SER A 493 -6.19 1.09 -9.74
C SER A 493 -4.95 0.96 -10.62
N ILE A 494 -5.13 0.92 -11.95
CA ILE A 494 -4.03 0.90 -12.91
C ILE A 494 -3.14 2.15 -12.76
N GLY A 495 -3.74 3.33 -12.70
CA GLY A 495 -2.99 4.57 -12.60
C GLY A 495 -2.20 4.71 -11.29
N ALA A 496 -2.77 4.23 -10.16
CA ALA A 496 -2.10 4.16 -8.88
C ALA A 496 -0.90 3.18 -8.89
N VAL A 497 -1.02 2.03 -9.56
CA VAL A 497 0.13 1.11 -9.76
C VAL A 497 1.24 1.79 -10.58
N ILE A 498 0.90 2.55 -11.62
CA ILE A 498 1.92 3.26 -12.41
C ILE A 498 2.58 4.37 -11.56
N SER A 499 1.81 5.09 -10.74
CA SER A 499 2.33 6.08 -9.79
C SER A 499 3.35 5.47 -8.81
N GLY A 500 3.04 4.29 -8.25
CA GLY A 500 3.99 3.55 -7.41
C GLY A 500 5.23 3.05 -8.16
N ASP A 501 5.07 2.59 -9.41
CA ASP A 501 6.21 2.15 -10.24
C ASP A 501 7.16 3.31 -10.58
N ASP A 502 6.65 4.54 -10.72
CA ASP A 502 7.48 5.74 -10.88
C ASP A 502 8.27 6.05 -9.60
N ALA A 503 7.70 5.84 -8.41
CA ALA A 503 8.45 5.93 -7.15
C ALA A 503 9.54 4.84 -7.04
N VAL A 504 9.29 3.62 -7.54
CA VAL A 504 10.31 2.57 -7.62
C VAL A 504 11.47 2.98 -8.55
N ARG A 505 11.19 3.63 -9.69
CA ARG A 505 12.25 4.15 -10.58
C ARG A 505 13.15 5.14 -9.86
N VAL A 506 12.58 6.05 -9.06
CA VAL A 506 13.37 7.00 -8.24
C VAL A 506 14.32 6.26 -7.30
N ILE A 507 13.88 5.18 -6.67
CA ILE A 507 14.73 4.36 -5.80
C ILE A 507 15.87 3.71 -6.59
N PHE A 508 15.58 3.12 -7.75
CA PHE A 508 16.61 2.49 -8.59
C PHE A 508 17.64 3.50 -9.08
N ASP A 509 17.18 4.65 -9.57
CA ASP A 509 18.06 5.74 -10.02
C ASP A 509 18.94 6.26 -8.86
N TRP A 510 18.37 6.36 -7.65
CA TRP A 510 19.12 6.75 -6.47
C TRP A 510 20.20 5.72 -6.10
N VAL A 511 19.88 4.42 -6.15
CA VAL A 511 20.84 3.35 -5.86
C VAL A 511 21.99 3.38 -6.87
N GLU A 512 21.71 3.52 -8.17
CA GLU A 512 22.75 3.60 -9.21
C GLU A 512 23.62 4.86 -9.08
N ALA A 513 23.06 5.98 -8.62
CA ALA A 513 23.78 7.23 -8.50
C ALA A 513 24.57 7.39 -7.19
N ASN A 514 24.09 6.80 -6.09
CA ASN A 514 24.59 7.07 -4.73
C ASN A 514 25.06 5.83 -3.95
N SER A 515 24.82 4.62 -4.47
CA SER A 515 25.19 3.37 -3.81
C SER A 515 25.50 2.28 -4.85
N ASP A 516 25.30 1.01 -4.47
CA ASP A 516 25.29 -0.15 -5.36
C ASP A 516 24.42 -1.28 -4.77
N TRP A 517 24.21 -2.35 -5.53
CA TRP A 517 23.39 -3.51 -5.14
C TRP A 517 24.05 -4.44 -4.12
N ASN A 518 25.35 -4.28 -3.81
CA ASN A 518 25.98 -4.93 -2.66
C ASN A 518 25.56 -4.24 -1.36
N GLU A 519 25.50 -2.91 -1.36
CA GLU A 519 25.14 -2.11 -0.18
C GLU A 519 23.64 -1.84 -0.07
N SER A 520 22.85 -2.09 -1.12
CA SER A 520 21.41 -1.80 -1.15
C SER A 520 20.54 -3.06 -1.26
N LEU A 521 19.38 -3.04 -0.63
CA LEU A 521 18.29 -4.01 -0.78
C LEU A 521 17.02 -3.24 -1.13
N VAL A 522 16.35 -3.65 -2.20
CA VAL A 522 14.99 -3.18 -2.50
C VAL A 522 14.06 -4.40 -2.51
N ILE A 523 12.95 -4.30 -1.77
CA ILE A 523 11.85 -5.24 -1.79
C ILE A 523 10.63 -4.50 -2.33
N VAL A 524 10.01 -5.02 -3.38
CA VAL A 524 8.73 -4.53 -3.92
C VAL A 524 7.70 -5.64 -3.79
N THR A 525 6.60 -5.37 -3.12
CA THR A 525 5.52 -6.33 -2.90
C THR A 525 4.19 -5.62 -2.61
N ALA A 526 3.16 -6.38 -2.28
CA ALA A 526 1.91 -5.89 -1.73
C ALA A 526 1.70 -6.51 -0.35
N ASP A 527 0.80 -5.93 0.41
CA ASP A 527 0.47 -6.38 1.75
C ASP A 527 -0.64 -7.47 1.71
N HIS A 528 -1.58 -7.35 0.78
CA HIS A 528 -2.60 -8.33 0.40
C HIS A 528 -3.11 -8.10 -1.04
N GLY A 529 -4.11 -8.86 -1.45
CA GLY A 529 -4.72 -8.77 -2.78
C GLY A 529 -6.20 -8.40 -2.70
N HIS A 530 -6.85 -8.15 -3.84
CA HIS A 530 -8.23 -7.64 -3.87
C HIS A 530 -9.24 -8.47 -4.67
N MET A 531 -8.86 -9.68 -5.10
CA MET A 531 -9.72 -10.59 -5.88
C MET A 531 -10.15 -10.01 -7.23
N LEU A 532 -9.27 -9.26 -7.88
CA LEU A 532 -9.44 -8.91 -9.29
C LEU A 532 -9.25 -10.16 -10.16
N PHE A 533 -10.15 -10.39 -11.11
CA PHE A 533 -9.96 -11.34 -12.20
C PHE A 533 -9.99 -10.58 -13.52
N LEU A 534 -8.99 -10.82 -14.37
CA LEU A 534 -8.98 -10.33 -15.75
C LEU A 534 -9.60 -11.41 -16.66
N ASP A 535 -10.84 -11.18 -17.08
CA ASP A 535 -11.63 -12.12 -17.90
C ASP A 535 -11.18 -12.13 -19.36
N ASP A 536 -10.88 -10.95 -19.90
CA ASP A 536 -10.34 -10.79 -21.26
C ASP A 536 -9.17 -9.77 -21.25
N PRO A 537 -7.95 -10.24 -20.96
CA PRO A 537 -6.74 -9.42 -21.04
C PRO A 537 -6.52 -8.76 -22.41
N GLN A 538 -6.99 -9.38 -23.51
CA GLN A 538 -6.84 -8.83 -24.84
C GLN A 538 -7.81 -7.68 -25.10
N ALA A 539 -9.03 -7.74 -24.53
CA ALA A 539 -9.95 -6.61 -24.55
C ALA A 539 -9.35 -5.38 -23.84
N LEU A 540 -8.71 -5.56 -22.68
CA LEU A 540 -7.98 -4.49 -22.01
C LEU A 540 -6.86 -3.91 -22.89
N ALA A 541 -6.04 -4.78 -23.50
CA ALA A 541 -4.97 -4.37 -24.39
C ALA A 541 -5.47 -3.50 -25.56
N ASN A 542 -6.62 -3.86 -26.15
CA ASN A 542 -7.20 -3.11 -27.26
C ASN A 542 -7.70 -1.72 -26.84
N LEU A 543 -8.24 -1.58 -25.62
CA LEU A 543 -8.64 -0.27 -25.07
C LEU A 543 -7.43 0.66 -24.91
N SER A 544 -6.29 0.11 -24.51
CA SER A 544 -5.06 0.86 -24.24
C SER A 544 -4.17 1.10 -25.47
N ALA A 545 -4.28 0.27 -26.51
CA ALA A 545 -3.58 0.52 -27.77
C ALA A 545 -4.15 1.75 -28.51
N GLY A 546 -5.47 1.98 -28.43
CA GLY A 546 -6.14 3.12 -29.04
C GLY A 546 -5.81 4.47 -28.40
N SER A 547 -5.43 4.50 -27.11
CA SER A 547 -4.99 5.71 -26.42
C SER A 547 -3.53 6.07 -26.74
N ASN A 548 -2.66 5.07 -26.92
CA ASN A 548 -1.24 5.30 -27.28
C ASN A 548 -1.04 5.86 -28.70
N GLU A 549 -1.86 5.45 -29.68
CA GLU A 549 -1.82 6.04 -31.04
C GLU A 549 -2.27 7.51 -31.06
N ALA A 550 -3.16 7.92 -30.15
CA ALA A 550 -3.61 9.31 -30.04
C ALA A 550 -2.55 10.22 -29.38
N ALA A 551 -1.77 9.70 -28.43
CA ALA A 551 -0.71 10.43 -27.74
C ALA A 551 0.50 10.74 -28.66
N GLU A 552 0.86 9.84 -29.58
CA GLU A 552 1.94 10.09 -30.57
C GLU A 552 1.60 11.21 -31.57
N VAL A 553 0.31 11.48 -31.83
CA VAL A 553 -0.12 12.51 -32.81
C VAL A 553 -0.09 13.93 -32.24
N VAL A 554 -0.04 14.09 -30.90
CA VAL A 554 -0.04 15.41 -30.24
C VAL A 554 1.39 15.93 -30.00
N GLN A 555 2.42 15.11 -30.21
CA GLN A 555 3.84 15.51 -30.11
C GLN A 555 4.50 15.70 -31.49
N GLU A 556 4.04 16.67 -32.28
CA GLU A 556 4.90 17.34 -33.28
C GLU A 556 4.58 18.85 -33.29
N PRO A 557 5.60 19.71 -33.52
CA PRO A 557 5.84 20.95 -32.77
C PRO A 557 4.91 22.14 -33.04
#